data_AF-A0A1Y1RE95-F1
#
_entry.id   AF-A0A1Y1RE95-F1
#
_cell.length_a   1.000
_cell.length_b   1.000
_cell.length_c   1.000
_cell.angle_alpha   90.00
_cell.angle_beta   90.00
_cell.angle_gamma   90.00
#
_symmetry.space_group_name_H-M   'P 1'
#
loop_
_entity.id
_entity.type
_entity.pdbx_description
1 polymer ?
#
loop_
_entity_poly.entity_id
_entity_poly.type
_entity_poly.pdbx_seq_one_letter_code
_entity_poly.pdbx_strand_id
1 'polypeptide(L)'
;MAKINRLDGNVEAFGSSAVGVERTVFGDETTQSDTLDENVTADFKRGWGILAAGAKPPKQFFTGLAFTIMQFVAYLHQIGVPEWNNNQEYHTGSFANVGGILYVSQTDTNTGNDPSADNINWKRENDESIYNTVADMKLATIPAGQLVETKGYYEAGDEGGGRYLIKDTAIVDEEIDFSLAGGTFAVLQYGIASINAGSFTNKTVTVGSGGGYATINDALAYLSKYAPVYKAAGVTATINLLTGFVMAEQVLVRGLDLGWITITGVDAETTITHTALTTDFSSADYGFEAYPAFGVSRSGVLPRIGQMFRFSTAGVGGNKHGIMAVGAGSNTDVLSGCGVADAGTHGIYAYRGSTINAEAADASGAGTSMLKLLMLAELIRMGYMPTVVPQSMLKLLMLAELVRMGYMRIYAYRGSTINAEAADASGAGTYGILASHGSTINAIAAAGTLSQTKNTVTSGGIIFQ
;
A
#
# COMPACT_ATOMS: atom_id res chain seq x y z
N MET A 1 -50.30 10.30 -21.58
CA MET A 1 -50.54 11.54 -20.81
C MET A 1 -49.20 12.23 -20.65
N ALA A 2 -49.12 13.56 -20.78
CA ALA A 2 -47.88 14.29 -20.48
C ALA A 2 -47.57 14.24 -18.98
N LYS A 3 -46.31 14.49 -18.59
CA LYS A 3 -45.92 14.63 -17.18
C LYS A 3 -46.79 15.70 -16.52
N ILE A 4 -47.39 15.38 -15.38
CA ILE A 4 -48.10 16.36 -14.54
C ILE A 4 -47.03 17.18 -13.81
N ASN A 5 -47.07 18.50 -13.96
CA ASN A 5 -46.18 19.38 -13.20
C ASN A 5 -46.61 19.38 -11.73
N ARG A 6 -45.62 19.36 -10.82
CA ARG A 6 -45.86 19.62 -9.41
C ARG A 6 -46.56 20.97 -9.24
N LEU A 7 -47.48 21.07 -8.27
CA LEU A 7 -47.98 22.36 -7.78
C LEU A 7 -46.80 23.26 -7.40
N ASP A 8 -46.80 24.53 -7.79
CA ASP A 8 -45.77 25.47 -7.35
C ASP A 8 -46.21 26.17 -6.05
N GLY A 9 -45.98 25.52 -4.92
CA GLY A 9 -46.50 25.97 -3.62
C GLY A 9 -46.39 24.91 -2.53
N ASN A 10 -46.79 25.30 -1.32
CA ASN A 10 -47.04 24.40 -0.19
C ASN A 10 -48.31 23.60 -0.46
N VAL A 11 -48.22 22.27 -0.48
CA VAL A 11 -49.39 21.40 -0.62
C VAL A 11 -50.03 21.23 0.74
N GLU A 12 -51.18 21.86 0.94
CA GLU A 12 -51.95 21.78 2.19
C GLU A 12 -53.15 20.83 2.06
N ALA A 13 -53.69 20.39 3.20
CA ALA A 13 -54.92 19.62 3.24
C ALA A 13 -56.10 20.43 2.68
N PHE A 14 -56.97 19.78 1.90
CA PHE A 14 -58.19 20.43 1.43
C PHE A 14 -59.06 20.90 2.61
N GLY A 15 -59.37 22.19 2.68
CA GLY A 15 -60.09 22.80 3.81
C GLY A 15 -59.19 23.17 5.01
N SER A 16 -57.88 23.28 4.83
CA SER A 16 -56.92 23.78 5.84
C SER A 16 -57.26 25.20 6.31
N SER A 17 -57.84 26.03 5.44
CA SER A 17 -58.19 27.43 5.72
C SER A 17 -59.66 27.64 6.10
N ALA A 18 -60.39 26.58 6.47
CA ALA A 18 -61.81 26.67 6.85
C ALA A 18 -61.99 27.50 8.13
N VAL A 19 -63.00 28.36 8.16
CA VAL A 19 -63.32 29.21 9.32
C VAL A 19 -64.60 28.74 10.03
N GLY A 20 -64.62 28.82 11.36
CA GLY A 20 -65.80 28.46 12.15
C GLY A 20 -66.19 26.99 12.00
N VAL A 21 -67.43 26.72 11.57
CA VAL A 21 -67.96 25.35 11.36
C VAL A 21 -68.02 24.95 9.87
N GLU A 22 -67.21 25.60 9.03
CA GLU A 22 -67.08 25.24 7.61
C GLU A 22 -66.49 23.83 7.40
N ARG A 23 -65.72 23.35 8.38
CA ARG A 23 -65.15 21.99 8.42
C ARG A 23 -65.20 21.45 9.85
N THR A 24 -66.07 20.49 10.10
CA THR A 24 -66.14 19.79 11.38
C THR A 24 -65.49 18.41 11.29
N VAL A 25 -65.09 17.87 12.44
CA VAL A 25 -64.72 16.47 12.61
C VAL A 25 -65.87 15.59 12.10
N PHE A 26 -65.54 14.52 11.40
CA PHE A 26 -66.57 13.68 10.75
C PHE A 26 -67.54 13.09 11.79
N GLY A 27 -68.84 13.37 11.65
CA GLY A 27 -69.88 12.97 12.61
C GLY A 27 -70.13 13.97 13.75
N ASP A 28 -69.43 15.10 13.76
CA ASP A 28 -69.62 16.23 14.69
C ASP A 28 -70.17 17.45 13.92
N GLU A 29 -70.92 18.32 14.60
CA GLU A 29 -71.53 19.54 14.04
C GLU A 29 -70.88 20.84 14.56
N THR A 30 -69.94 20.73 15.49
CA THR A 30 -69.39 21.86 16.25
C THR A 30 -67.88 21.85 16.40
N THR A 31 -67.25 20.67 16.39
CA THR A 31 -65.82 20.53 16.66
C THR A 31 -65.02 20.55 15.37
N GLN A 32 -63.98 21.40 15.30
CA GLN A 32 -62.97 21.41 14.26
C GLN A 32 -61.63 20.91 14.83
N SER A 33 -60.91 20.08 14.08
CA SER A 33 -59.55 19.64 14.44
C SER A 33 -58.65 19.54 13.22
N ASP A 34 -57.39 19.95 13.35
CA ASP A 34 -56.34 19.76 12.34
C ASP A 34 -55.51 18.49 12.60
N THR A 35 -55.70 17.83 13.75
CA THR A 35 -55.05 16.56 14.08
C THR A 35 -55.69 15.43 13.28
N LEU A 36 -54.89 14.63 12.55
CA LEU A 36 -55.41 13.52 11.75
C LEU A 36 -56.22 12.53 12.58
N ASP A 37 -55.69 12.11 13.74
CA ASP A 37 -56.32 11.09 14.59
C ASP A 37 -57.72 11.50 15.07
N GLU A 38 -57.92 12.78 15.37
CA GLU A 38 -59.22 13.31 15.80
C GLU A 38 -60.24 13.31 14.66
N ASN A 39 -59.78 13.40 13.40
CA ASN A 39 -60.64 13.34 12.22
C ASN A 39 -61.01 11.89 11.82
N VAL A 40 -60.29 10.86 12.29
CA VAL A 40 -60.54 9.43 11.97
C VAL A 40 -61.52 8.82 12.98
N THR A 41 -62.74 9.36 13.02
CA THR A 41 -63.82 8.90 13.91
C THR A 41 -64.48 7.58 13.46
N ALA A 42 -65.39 7.05 14.28
CA ALA A 42 -66.22 5.91 13.87
C ALA A 42 -67.10 6.26 12.66
N ASP A 43 -67.60 7.49 12.58
CA ASP A 43 -68.39 7.95 11.43
C ASP A 43 -67.53 8.19 10.19
N PHE A 44 -66.27 8.63 10.33
CA PHE A 44 -65.32 8.66 9.19
C PHE A 44 -65.21 7.28 8.53
N LYS A 45 -65.10 6.22 9.35
CA LYS A 45 -65.05 4.82 8.87
C LYS A 45 -66.39 4.36 8.29
N ARG A 46 -67.51 4.89 8.77
CA ARG A 46 -68.86 4.62 8.25
C ARG A 46 -69.12 5.32 6.91
N GLY A 47 -68.44 6.43 6.64
CA GLY A 47 -68.67 7.26 5.46
C GLY A 47 -69.98 8.05 5.54
N TRP A 48 -70.46 8.56 4.40
CA TRP A 48 -71.48 9.61 4.31
C TRP A 48 -72.90 9.19 4.76
N GLY A 49 -73.14 7.91 5.09
CA GLY A 49 -74.44 7.43 5.53
C GLY A 49 -75.57 7.67 4.51
N ILE A 50 -76.79 7.89 5.02
CA ILE A 50 -77.98 8.21 4.22
C ILE A 50 -78.36 9.66 4.54
N LEU A 51 -78.29 10.55 3.54
CA LEU A 51 -78.59 11.97 3.73
C LEU A 51 -80.10 12.23 3.82
N ALA A 52 -80.50 13.17 4.69
CA ALA A 52 -81.86 13.69 4.73
C ALA A 52 -82.19 14.52 3.47
N ALA A 53 -83.47 14.55 3.11
CA ALA A 53 -83.93 15.14 1.85
C ALA A 53 -83.72 16.68 1.81
N GLY A 54 -83.04 17.16 0.76
CA GLY A 54 -83.15 18.56 0.32
C GLY A 54 -81.84 19.32 0.03
N ALA A 55 -80.69 18.87 0.50
CA ALA A 55 -79.41 19.57 0.25
C ALA A 55 -78.49 18.73 -0.63
N LYS A 56 -78.09 19.24 -1.81
CA LYS A 56 -77.07 18.62 -2.66
C LYS A 56 -76.17 19.70 -3.30
N PRO A 57 -74.85 19.66 -3.10
CA PRO A 57 -73.94 20.50 -3.87
C PRO A 57 -74.05 20.17 -5.38
N PRO A 58 -73.83 21.14 -6.28
CA PRO A 58 -73.80 20.88 -7.71
C PRO A 58 -72.80 19.78 -8.06
N LYS A 59 -73.15 18.91 -9.01
CA LYS A 59 -72.27 17.81 -9.47
C LYS A 59 -70.89 18.32 -9.90
N GLN A 60 -70.83 19.54 -10.44
CA GLN A 60 -69.62 20.20 -10.90
C GLN A 60 -68.59 20.40 -9.80
N PHE A 61 -69.00 20.71 -8.56
CA PHE A 61 -68.08 20.90 -7.44
C PHE A 61 -67.44 19.57 -7.02
N PHE A 62 -68.24 18.49 -7.00
CA PHE A 62 -67.72 17.14 -6.76
C PHE A 62 -66.76 16.69 -7.87
N THR A 63 -67.08 17.00 -9.13
CA THR A 63 -66.16 16.72 -10.25
C THR A 63 -64.85 17.48 -10.11
N GLY A 64 -64.88 18.76 -9.73
CA GLY A 64 -63.68 19.57 -9.52
C GLY A 64 -62.81 19.06 -8.36
N LEU A 65 -63.43 18.72 -7.22
CA LEU A 65 -62.75 18.14 -6.07
C LEU A 65 -62.09 16.80 -6.42
N ALA A 66 -62.85 15.88 -7.00
CA ALA A 66 -62.34 14.55 -7.38
C ALA A 66 -61.23 14.65 -8.42
N PHE A 67 -61.37 15.53 -9.43
CA PHE A 67 -60.32 15.76 -10.42
C PHE A 67 -59.02 16.25 -9.77
N THR A 68 -59.11 17.22 -8.85
CA THR A 68 -57.94 17.80 -8.17
C THR A 68 -57.23 16.77 -7.29
N ILE A 69 -57.98 15.99 -6.50
CA ILE A 69 -57.41 14.91 -5.68
C ILE A 69 -56.73 13.86 -6.57
N MET A 70 -57.40 13.44 -7.64
CA MET A 70 -56.85 12.43 -8.55
C MET A 70 -55.63 12.94 -9.33
N GLN A 71 -55.52 14.25 -9.58
CA GLN A 71 -54.32 14.86 -10.18
C GLN A 71 -53.10 14.73 -9.24
N PHE A 72 -53.25 14.98 -7.94
CA PHE A 72 -52.17 14.76 -6.98
C PHE A 72 -51.76 13.28 -6.91
N VAL A 73 -52.74 12.37 -6.87
CA VAL A 73 -52.46 10.92 -6.86
C VAL A 73 -51.76 10.47 -8.14
N ALA A 74 -52.21 10.94 -9.31
CA ALA A 74 -51.60 10.60 -10.59
C ALA A 74 -50.17 11.16 -10.71
N TYR A 75 -49.92 12.37 -10.22
CA TYR A 75 -48.58 12.95 -10.12
C TYR A 75 -47.65 12.07 -9.28
N LEU A 76 -48.08 11.63 -8.09
CA LEU A 76 -47.28 10.75 -7.23
C LEU A 76 -46.97 9.40 -7.90
N HIS A 77 -47.91 8.83 -8.65
CA HIS A 77 -47.65 7.59 -9.41
C HIS A 77 -46.68 7.80 -10.58
N GLN A 78 -46.57 9.01 -11.13
CA GLN A 78 -45.62 9.32 -12.20
C GLN A 78 -44.20 9.51 -11.67
N ILE A 79 -44.04 10.12 -10.48
CA ILE A 79 -42.74 10.56 -9.97
C ILE A 79 -42.23 9.71 -8.79
N GLY A 80 -43.12 8.98 -8.11
CA GLY A 80 -42.84 8.20 -6.91
C GLY A 80 -42.74 9.08 -5.67
N VAL A 81 -41.67 9.87 -5.58
CA VAL A 81 -41.43 10.82 -4.47
C VAL A 81 -41.60 12.25 -4.99
N PRO A 82 -42.37 13.13 -4.32
CA PRO A 82 -42.55 14.51 -4.76
C PRO A 82 -41.23 15.23 -5.03
N GLU A 83 -41.18 15.95 -6.16
CA GLU A 83 -40.10 16.89 -6.45
C GLU A 83 -40.03 17.97 -5.36
N TRP A 84 -38.81 18.44 -5.07
CA TRP A 84 -38.59 19.55 -4.15
C TRP A 84 -39.26 20.84 -4.66
N ASN A 85 -39.74 21.67 -3.74
CA ASN A 85 -40.21 23.02 -4.03
C ASN A 85 -39.85 23.98 -2.91
N ASN A 86 -39.43 25.18 -3.29
CA ASN A 86 -39.02 26.23 -2.37
C ASN A 86 -40.10 26.63 -1.33
N ASN A 87 -41.37 26.52 -1.69
CA ASN A 87 -42.48 26.95 -0.85
C ASN A 87 -43.08 25.82 -0.02
N GLN A 88 -42.61 24.58 -0.20
CA GLN A 88 -43.09 23.43 0.55
C GLN A 88 -42.34 23.35 1.88
N GLU A 89 -43.10 23.15 2.95
CA GLU A 89 -42.53 22.81 4.26
C GLU A 89 -42.24 21.31 4.33
N TYR A 90 -41.02 20.98 4.77
CA TYR A 90 -40.54 19.62 4.99
C TYR A 90 -40.18 19.43 6.47
N HIS A 91 -40.67 18.36 7.08
CA HIS A 91 -40.32 17.98 8.45
C HIS A 91 -39.11 17.05 8.47
N THR A 92 -38.44 16.90 9.61
CA THR A 92 -37.32 15.96 9.78
C THR A 92 -37.72 14.55 9.30
N GLY A 93 -36.89 13.97 8.43
CA GLY A 93 -37.16 12.65 7.82
C GLY A 93 -38.03 12.69 6.54
N SER A 94 -38.55 13.85 6.15
CA SER A 94 -39.29 14.01 4.90
C SER A 94 -38.39 13.79 3.68
N PHE A 95 -38.92 13.13 2.66
CA PHE A 95 -38.21 12.90 1.40
C PHE A 95 -38.57 13.94 0.34
N ALA A 96 -37.58 14.34 -0.45
CA ALA A 96 -37.77 15.17 -1.64
C ALA A 96 -36.88 14.69 -2.79
N ASN A 97 -37.35 14.85 -4.03
CA ASN A 97 -36.63 14.51 -5.24
C ASN A 97 -36.09 15.77 -5.94
N VAL A 98 -34.79 15.80 -6.26
CA VAL A 98 -34.19 16.81 -7.14
C VAL A 98 -33.45 16.10 -8.27
N GLY A 99 -33.95 16.22 -9.51
CA GLY A 99 -33.29 15.66 -10.69
C GLY A 99 -33.14 14.13 -10.67
N GLY A 100 -33.97 13.41 -9.93
CA GLY A 100 -33.90 11.96 -9.74
C GLY A 100 -33.11 11.51 -8.51
N ILE A 101 -32.53 12.43 -7.75
CA ILE A 101 -31.79 12.14 -6.50
C ILE A 101 -32.73 12.36 -5.32
N LEU A 102 -32.78 11.38 -4.41
CA LEU A 102 -33.56 11.45 -3.17
C LEU A 102 -32.76 12.12 -2.06
N TYR A 103 -33.40 13.09 -1.40
CA TYR A 103 -32.88 13.78 -0.23
C TYR A 103 -33.83 13.58 0.95
N VAL A 104 -33.25 13.57 2.16
CA VAL A 104 -33.96 13.46 3.43
C VAL A 104 -33.73 14.73 4.25
N SER A 105 -34.81 15.43 4.61
CA SER A 105 -34.72 16.62 5.47
C SER A 105 -34.14 16.25 6.84
N GLN A 106 -33.17 17.03 7.31
CA GLN A 106 -32.53 16.86 8.62
C GLN A 106 -33.12 17.76 9.70
N THR A 107 -33.88 18.78 9.29
CA THR A 107 -34.49 19.76 10.18
C THR A 107 -36.00 19.78 10.01
N ASP A 108 -36.67 20.26 11.06
CA ASP A 108 -38.10 20.47 11.07
C ASP A 108 -38.43 21.85 10.48
N THR A 109 -39.64 22.04 9.96
CA THR A 109 -40.09 23.29 9.31
C THR A 109 -39.18 23.75 8.15
N ASN A 110 -38.48 22.82 7.50
CA ASN A 110 -37.51 23.10 6.45
C ASN A 110 -38.23 23.60 5.18
N THR A 111 -38.11 24.90 4.93
CA THR A 111 -38.75 25.59 3.80
C THR A 111 -37.72 26.47 3.10
N GLY A 112 -37.70 26.47 1.77
CA GLY A 112 -36.83 27.32 0.97
C GLY A 112 -35.35 26.91 0.86
N ASN A 113 -34.91 25.91 1.61
CA ASN A 113 -33.54 25.42 1.52
C ASN A 113 -33.39 24.41 0.36
N ASP A 114 -32.53 24.71 -0.62
CA ASP A 114 -32.29 23.87 -1.80
C ASP A 114 -31.48 22.59 -1.42
N PRO A 115 -32.02 21.38 -1.61
CA PRO A 115 -31.35 20.13 -1.26
C PRO A 115 -30.02 19.91 -1.99
N SER A 116 -29.85 20.49 -3.18
CA SER A 116 -28.61 20.37 -3.96
C SER A 116 -27.48 21.28 -3.46
N ALA A 117 -27.80 22.29 -2.66
CA ALA A 117 -26.85 23.30 -2.16
C ALA A 117 -26.72 23.32 -0.63
N ASP A 118 -27.71 22.83 0.11
CA ASP A 118 -27.77 22.91 1.57
C ASP A 118 -27.64 21.52 2.21
N ASN A 119 -26.41 21.18 2.59
CA ASN A 119 -26.06 19.94 3.27
C ASN A 119 -26.30 19.96 4.80
N ILE A 120 -26.80 21.07 5.34
CA ILE A 120 -27.16 21.19 6.77
C ILE A 120 -28.60 20.75 6.95
N ASN A 121 -29.48 21.26 6.10
CA ASN A 121 -30.92 20.96 6.16
C ASN A 121 -31.27 19.69 5.38
N TRP A 122 -30.41 19.23 4.46
CA TRP A 122 -30.64 18.03 3.66
C TRP A 122 -29.44 17.08 3.67
N LYS A 123 -29.73 15.77 3.63
CA LYS A 123 -28.76 14.72 3.28
C LYS A 123 -29.28 13.91 2.10
N ARG A 124 -28.42 13.32 1.29
CA ARG A 124 -28.89 12.35 0.29
C ARG A 124 -29.28 11.05 0.98
N GLU A 125 -30.28 10.36 0.45
CA GLU A 125 -30.72 9.06 0.97
C GLU A 125 -29.60 8.00 0.87
N ASN A 126 -28.73 8.13 -0.14
CA ASN A 126 -27.56 7.28 -0.36
C ASN A 126 -26.22 7.95 -0.03
N ASP A 127 -26.21 9.05 0.74
CA ASP A 127 -24.93 9.50 1.31
C ASP A 127 -24.53 8.48 2.38
N GLU A 128 -23.74 7.49 1.97
CA GLU A 128 -22.83 6.81 2.87
C GLU A 128 -22.02 7.89 3.59
N SER A 129 -21.79 7.74 4.90
CA SER A 129 -20.98 8.67 5.66
C SER A 129 -19.52 8.53 5.19
N ILE A 130 -19.18 9.22 4.10
CA ILE A 130 -17.86 9.19 3.49
C ILE A 130 -16.99 10.27 4.14
N TYR A 131 -16.02 9.83 4.93
CA TYR A 131 -15.02 10.68 5.56
C TYR A 131 -13.80 10.83 4.65
N ASN A 132 -13.09 11.95 4.74
CA ASN A 132 -11.86 12.12 3.96
C ASN A 132 -10.75 11.20 4.49
N THR A 133 -10.67 11.03 5.81
CA THR A 133 -9.63 10.24 6.48
C THR A 133 -10.19 9.38 7.62
N VAL A 134 -9.41 8.39 8.08
CA VAL A 134 -9.73 7.62 9.31
C VAL A 134 -9.75 8.53 10.54
N ALA A 135 -8.91 9.57 10.57
CA ALA A 135 -8.90 10.53 11.68
C ALA A 135 -10.22 11.29 11.80
N ASP A 136 -10.78 11.73 10.66
CA ASP A 136 -12.08 12.41 10.62
C ASP A 136 -13.21 11.49 11.09
N MET A 137 -13.19 10.23 10.66
CA MET A 137 -14.16 9.22 11.10
C MET A 137 -14.09 9.02 12.62
N LYS A 138 -12.89 8.93 13.20
CA LYS A 138 -12.71 8.71 14.65
C LYS A 138 -13.24 9.85 15.51
N LEU A 139 -13.24 11.08 14.99
CA LEU A 139 -13.79 12.25 15.67
C LEU A 139 -15.32 12.35 15.56
N ALA A 140 -15.94 11.58 14.66
CA ALA A 140 -17.38 11.63 14.45
C ALA A 140 -18.15 10.79 15.49
N THR A 141 -19.37 11.24 15.79
CA THR A 141 -20.36 10.49 16.58
C THR A 141 -21.27 9.73 15.61
N ILE A 142 -20.98 8.45 15.40
CA ILE A 142 -21.68 7.62 14.42
C ILE A 142 -22.51 6.55 15.15
N PRO A 143 -23.84 6.48 14.91
CA PRO A 143 -24.69 5.43 15.47
C PRO A 143 -24.28 4.04 14.96
N ALA A 144 -24.45 3.00 15.79
CA ALA A 144 -24.22 1.63 15.34
C ALA A 144 -25.24 1.16 14.29
N GLY A 145 -24.83 0.16 13.52
CA GLY A 145 -25.56 -0.36 12.37
C GLY A 145 -25.31 0.42 11.08
N GLN A 146 -24.57 1.53 11.13
CA GLN A 146 -24.19 2.29 9.93
C GLN A 146 -22.96 1.69 9.24
N LEU A 147 -22.98 1.70 7.91
CA LEU A 147 -21.80 1.52 7.08
C LEU A 147 -21.21 2.89 6.75
N VAL A 148 -19.89 3.02 6.91
CA VAL A 148 -19.16 4.26 6.65
C VAL A 148 -17.94 3.98 5.80
N GLU A 149 -17.53 4.95 5.00
CA GLU A 149 -16.36 4.84 4.15
C GLU A 149 -15.37 5.95 4.45
N THR A 150 -14.10 5.69 4.19
CA THR A 150 -13.03 6.70 4.23
C THR A 150 -12.40 6.77 2.85
N LYS A 151 -12.16 7.97 2.32
CA LYS A 151 -11.47 8.17 1.02
C LYS A 151 -9.98 7.84 1.10
N GLY A 152 -9.43 7.79 2.30
CA GLY A 152 -8.04 7.47 2.56
C GLY A 152 -7.75 7.25 4.04
N TYR A 153 -6.55 6.78 4.37
CA TYR A 153 -6.14 6.54 5.76
C TYR A 153 -5.67 7.84 6.43
N TYR A 154 -4.73 8.53 5.78
CA TYR A 154 -4.12 9.79 6.23
C TYR A 154 -4.63 11.00 5.44
N GLU A 155 -4.89 10.85 4.15
CA GLU A 155 -5.39 11.91 3.26
C GLU A 155 -6.39 11.33 2.25
N ALA A 156 -7.39 12.11 1.83
CA ALA A 156 -8.36 11.64 0.85
C ALA A 156 -7.68 11.28 -0.49
N GLY A 157 -7.85 10.04 -0.95
CA GLY A 157 -7.26 9.55 -2.20
C GLY A 157 -5.89 8.89 -2.05
N ASP A 158 -5.41 8.65 -0.82
CA ASP A 158 -4.15 7.93 -0.56
C ASP A 158 -4.23 6.40 -0.77
N GLU A 159 -5.34 5.91 -1.34
CA GLU A 159 -5.67 4.49 -1.54
C GLU A 159 -5.74 3.65 -0.25
N GLY A 160 -5.60 4.28 0.93
CA GLY A 160 -5.74 3.69 2.26
C GLY A 160 -7.17 3.74 2.81
N GLY A 161 -8.13 4.10 1.97
CA GLY A 161 -9.54 4.16 2.33
C GLY A 161 -10.12 2.78 2.65
N GLY A 162 -11.02 2.73 3.61
CA GLY A 162 -11.70 1.52 4.08
C GLY A 162 -13.18 1.73 4.31
N ARG A 163 -13.93 0.62 4.26
CA ARG A 163 -15.36 0.57 4.59
C ARG A 163 -15.56 -0.11 5.93
N TYR A 164 -16.26 0.54 6.84
CA TYR A 164 -16.40 0.11 8.24
C TYR A 164 -17.87 -0.08 8.60
N LEU A 165 -18.17 -1.11 9.40
CA LEU A 165 -19.45 -1.26 10.08
C LEU A 165 -19.30 -0.76 11.50
N ILE A 166 -20.21 0.11 11.92
CA ILE A 166 -20.21 0.65 13.28
C ILE A 166 -20.98 -0.27 14.22
N LYS A 167 -20.35 -0.64 15.34
CA LYS A 167 -20.91 -1.54 16.37
C LYS A 167 -20.94 -0.86 17.75
N ASP A 168 -21.90 -1.29 18.57
CA ASP A 168 -22.11 -0.82 19.94
C ASP A 168 -21.11 -1.40 20.95
N THR A 169 -20.54 -2.56 20.64
CA THR A 169 -19.74 -3.34 21.59
C THR A 169 -18.48 -3.86 20.92
N ALA A 170 -17.37 -3.75 21.65
CA ALA A 170 -16.12 -4.44 21.37
C ALA A 170 -16.31 -5.96 21.56
N ILE A 171 -16.45 -6.72 20.48
CA ILE A 171 -16.60 -8.19 20.58
C ILE A 171 -15.19 -8.81 20.59
N VAL A 172 -14.96 -9.79 21.48
CA VAL A 172 -13.63 -10.37 21.78
C VAL A 172 -13.01 -11.14 20.60
N ASP A 173 -13.80 -11.58 19.63
CA ASP A 173 -13.38 -12.43 18.50
C ASP A 173 -13.35 -11.70 17.14
N GLU A 174 -13.64 -10.40 17.08
CA GLU A 174 -13.46 -9.56 15.88
C GLU A 174 -12.45 -8.46 16.21
N GLU A 175 -11.39 -8.34 15.41
CA GLU A 175 -10.39 -7.30 15.60
C GLU A 175 -11.05 -5.93 15.37
N ILE A 176 -11.12 -5.12 16.43
CA ILE A 176 -11.64 -3.75 16.37
C ILE A 176 -10.51 -2.87 15.86
N ASP A 177 -10.73 -2.23 14.71
CA ASP A 177 -9.73 -1.34 14.15
C ASP A 177 -9.71 0.01 14.89
N PHE A 178 -10.89 0.60 15.17
CA PHE A 178 -10.96 1.95 15.76
C PHE A 178 -12.12 2.17 16.75
N SER A 179 -11.82 2.86 17.85
CA SER A 179 -12.83 3.48 18.73
C SER A 179 -13.20 4.87 18.23
N LEU A 180 -14.49 5.21 18.26
CA LEU A 180 -15.05 6.50 17.83
C LEU A 180 -15.40 7.39 19.03
N ALA A 181 -15.45 8.71 18.82
CA ALA A 181 -15.76 9.70 19.86
C ALA A 181 -17.14 9.49 20.52
N GLY A 182 -18.09 8.89 19.81
CA GLY A 182 -19.44 8.55 20.30
C GLY A 182 -19.53 7.31 21.20
N GLY A 183 -18.41 6.64 21.50
CA GLY A 183 -18.39 5.39 22.29
C GLY A 183 -18.71 4.13 21.49
N THR A 184 -18.91 4.24 20.17
CA THR A 184 -19.07 3.13 19.24
C THR A 184 -17.72 2.71 18.63
N PHE A 185 -17.72 1.58 17.92
CA PHE A 185 -16.51 0.96 17.37
C PHE A 185 -16.65 0.74 15.87
N ALA A 186 -15.62 1.06 15.10
CA ALA A 186 -15.57 0.81 13.67
C ALA A 186 -14.81 -0.51 13.41
N VAL A 187 -15.49 -1.43 12.71
CA VAL A 187 -14.93 -2.73 12.29
C VAL A 187 -14.82 -2.76 10.78
N LEU A 188 -13.60 -2.91 10.26
CA LEU A 188 -13.32 -2.96 8.83
C LEU A 188 -14.04 -4.15 8.20
N GLN A 189 -14.83 -3.88 7.17
CA GLN A 189 -15.61 -4.90 6.48
C GLN A 189 -14.74 -5.58 5.42
N TYR A 190 -14.16 -6.73 5.77
CA TYR A 190 -13.48 -7.60 4.83
C TYR A 190 -14.47 -8.46 4.06
N GLY A 191 -15.03 -7.89 2.99
CA GLY A 191 -15.58 -8.68 1.89
C GLY A 191 -17.08 -8.52 1.62
N ILE A 192 -17.46 -7.46 0.91
CA ILE A 192 -18.37 -7.52 -0.25
C ILE A 192 -18.08 -6.27 -1.11
N ALA A 193 -17.44 -6.46 -2.27
CA ALA A 193 -17.02 -5.43 -3.25
C ALA A 193 -16.11 -4.32 -2.66
N SER A 194 -14.82 -4.54 -2.49
CA SER A 194 -13.89 -4.84 -3.56
C SER A 194 -12.73 -5.61 -2.97
N ILE A 195 -12.45 -6.77 -3.55
CA ILE A 195 -11.04 -7.07 -3.80
C ILE A 195 -10.60 -5.91 -4.69
N ASN A 196 -10.15 -4.81 -4.09
CA ASN A 196 -9.04 -4.09 -4.68
C ASN A 196 -7.89 -5.09 -4.62
N ALA A 197 -7.91 -6.05 -5.55
CA ALA A 197 -6.77 -6.32 -6.39
C ALA A 197 -6.52 -4.97 -7.07
N GLY A 198 -6.05 -4.01 -6.28
CA GLY A 198 -5.70 -2.70 -6.71
C GLY A 198 -4.81 -3.01 -7.87
N SER A 199 -5.20 -2.54 -9.05
CA SER A 199 -4.34 -2.56 -10.20
C SER A 199 -3.02 -1.98 -9.69
N PHE A 200 -2.04 -2.84 -9.39
CA PHE A 200 -0.75 -2.34 -8.98
C PHE A 200 -0.24 -1.60 -10.23
N THR A 201 -0.29 -0.28 -10.16
CA THR A 201 0.35 0.58 -11.15
C THR A 201 1.78 0.75 -10.71
N ASN A 202 2.68 1.00 -11.66
CA ASN A 202 4.09 1.13 -11.32
C ASN A 202 4.26 2.24 -10.29
N LYS A 203 4.83 1.90 -9.13
CA LYS A 203 4.92 2.80 -7.98
C LYS A 203 6.36 3.15 -7.71
N THR A 204 6.63 4.42 -7.44
CA THR A 204 7.90 4.87 -6.90
C THR A 204 7.70 5.28 -5.44
N VAL A 205 8.56 4.78 -4.55
CA VAL A 205 8.63 5.18 -3.15
C VAL A 205 10.00 5.77 -2.84
N THR A 206 10.07 6.74 -1.94
CA THR A 206 11.32 7.43 -1.59
C THR A 206 11.82 7.01 -0.22
N VAL A 207 13.13 6.79 -0.10
CA VAL A 207 13.80 6.37 1.14
C VAL A 207 14.88 7.39 1.51
N GLY A 208 14.91 7.82 2.77
CA GLY A 208 15.89 8.76 3.31
C GLY A 208 15.24 10.02 3.90
N SER A 209 16.07 10.99 4.31
CA SER A 209 15.57 12.20 4.96
C SER A 209 14.62 12.98 4.02
N GLY A 210 13.41 13.28 4.49
CA GLY A 210 12.35 13.90 3.69
C GLY A 210 11.64 12.96 2.72
N GLY A 211 11.95 11.66 2.71
CA GLY A 211 11.27 10.63 1.94
C GLY A 211 10.08 10.01 2.67
N GLY A 212 9.32 9.17 1.96
CA GLY A 212 8.16 8.46 2.53
C GLY A 212 8.54 7.34 3.50
N TYR A 213 9.79 6.86 3.46
CA TYR A 213 10.30 5.80 4.32
C TYR A 213 11.69 6.15 4.84
N ALA A 214 11.99 5.76 6.08
CA ALA A 214 13.31 5.98 6.67
C ALA A 214 14.34 4.96 6.18
N THR A 215 13.90 3.72 5.92
CA THR A 215 14.77 2.59 5.57
C THR A 215 14.29 1.85 4.32
N ILE A 216 15.18 1.09 3.69
CA ILE A 216 14.85 0.21 2.57
C ILE A 216 13.90 -0.89 3.04
N ASN A 217 14.12 -1.45 4.24
CA ASN A 217 13.24 -2.48 4.78
C ASN A 217 11.81 -1.98 5.03
N ASP A 218 11.60 -0.74 5.47
CA ASP A 218 10.26 -0.17 5.62
C ASP A 218 9.55 -0.02 4.27
N ALA A 219 10.28 0.43 3.24
CA ALA A 219 9.76 0.53 1.89
C ALA A 219 9.41 -0.85 1.30
N LEU A 220 10.27 -1.86 1.53
CA LEU A 220 10.01 -3.23 1.11
C LEU A 220 8.83 -3.85 1.86
N ALA A 221 8.70 -3.60 3.17
CA ALA A 221 7.58 -4.08 3.97
C ALA A 221 6.25 -3.47 3.48
N TYR A 222 6.25 -2.20 3.09
CA TYR A 222 5.10 -1.57 2.46
C TYR A 222 4.79 -2.16 1.08
N LEU A 223 5.79 -2.28 0.19
CA LEU A 223 5.58 -2.80 -1.17
C LEU A 223 5.18 -4.28 -1.17
N SER A 224 5.63 -5.07 -0.20
CA SER A 224 5.29 -6.49 -0.06
C SER A 224 3.83 -6.73 0.36
N LYS A 225 3.07 -5.68 0.72
CA LYS A 225 1.62 -5.78 0.94
C LYS A 225 0.84 -5.96 -0.37
N TYR A 226 1.47 -5.66 -1.50
CA TYR A 226 0.87 -5.80 -2.82
C TYR A 226 1.29 -7.12 -3.45
N ALA A 227 0.32 -7.81 -4.06
CA ALA A 227 0.60 -8.96 -4.92
C ALA A 227 0.60 -8.49 -6.39
N PRO A 228 1.74 -8.56 -7.11
CA PRO A 228 1.77 -8.22 -8.53
C PRO A 228 0.79 -9.10 -9.31
N VAL A 229 -0.21 -8.48 -9.93
CA VAL A 229 -1.12 -9.16 -10.86
C VAL A 229 -0.53 -9.07 -12.26
N TYR A 230 -0.59 -10.18 -13.01
CA TYR A 230 -0.09 -10.23 -14.38
C TYR A 230 -0.62 -9.07 -15.23
N LYS A 231 0.32 -8.33 -15.84
CA LYS A 231 0.06 -7.34 -16.89
C LYS A 231 1.04 -7.58 -18.02
N ALA A 232 0.58 -7.55 -19.26
CA ALA A 232 1.41 -7.79 -20.44
C ALA A 232 2.59 -6.79 -20.55
N ALA A 233 2.40 -5.56 -20.06
CA ALA A 233 3.45 -4.54 -20.00
C ALA A 233 4.45 -4.74 -18.84
N GLY A 234 4.23 -5.74 -17.98
CA GLY A 234 4.95 -5.93 -16.73
C GLY A 234 4.39 -5.08 -15.58
N VAL A 235 4.80 -5.45 -14.37
CA VAL A 235 4.53 -4.72 -13.13
C VAL A 235 5.87 -4.44 -12.47
N THR A 236 6.14 -3.20 -12.09
CA THR A 236 7.37 -2.86 -11.36
C THR A 236 7.16 -1.81 -10.28
N ALA A 237 7.85 -1.97 -9.16
CA ALA A 237 8.03 -0.91 -8.17
C ALA A 237 9.47 -0.38 -8.21
N THR A 238 9.64 0.89 -7.86
CA THR A 238 10.94 1.52 -7.69
C THR A 238 11.07 2.06 -6.26
N ILE A 239 12.13 1.67 -5.58
CA ILE A 239 12.61 2.33 -4.37
C ILE A 239 13.67 3.33 -4.81
N ASN A 240 13.44 4.62 -4.56
CA ASN A 240 14.38 5.70 -4.88
C ASN A 240 15.02 6.23 -3.59
N LEU A 241 16.32 5.99 -3.44
CA LEU A 241 17.12 6.47 -2.32
C LEU A 241 17.44 7.96 -2.51
N LEU A 242 17.01 8.81 -1.59
CA LEU A 242 17.22 10.25 -1.64
C LEU A 242 18.69 10.61 -1.35
N THR A 243 19.09 11.82 -1.78
CA THR A 243 20.44 12.35 -1.56
C THR A 243 20.87 12.26 -0.10
N GLY A 244 22.10 11.81 0.13
CA GLY A 244 22.70 11.64 1.44
C GLY A 244 22.18 10.41 2.21
N PHE A 245 21.36 9.54 1.60
CA PHE A 245 20.95 8.31 2.25
C PHE A 245 22.16 7.40 2.52
N VAL A 246 22.26 6.93 3.76
CA VAL A 246 23.26 5.96 4.21
C VAL A 246 22.53 4.70 4.65
N MET A 247 22.85 3.57 4.02
CA MET A 247 22.27 2.28 4.36
C MET A 247 22.92 1.74 5.65
N ALA A 248 22.22 1.88 6.77
CA ALA A 248 22.62 1.33 8.06
C ALA A 248 21.74 0.13 8.47
N GLU A 249 21.52 -0.78 7.52
CA GLU A 249 20.64 -1.95 7.66
C GLU A 249 21.13 -3.11 6.75
N GLN A 250 20.55 -4.30 6.91
CA GLN A 250 20.69 -5.42 5.97
C GLN A 250 19.34 -5.67 5.27
N VAL A 251 19.35 -5.96 3.98
CA VAL A 251 18.17 -6.42 3.23
C VAL A 251 18.26 -7.95 3.10
N LEU A 252 17.46 -8.67 3.88
CA LEU A 252 17.54 -10.12 4.02
C LEU A 252 16.22 -10.78 3.60
N VAL A 253 16.24 -11.49 2.48
CA VAL A 253 15.05 -12.09 1.84
C VAL A 253 15.08 -13.61 1.96
N ARG A 254 13.96 -14.21 2.38
CA ARG A 254 13.85 -15.66 2.56
C ARG A 254 12.55 -16.17 1.94
N GLY A 255 12.64 -16.87 0.81
CA GLY A 255 11.47 -17.47 0.14
C GLY A 255 10.40 -16.50 -0.36
N LEU A 256 10.75 -15.22 -0.51
CA LEU A 256 9.90 -14.20 -1.12
C LEU A 256 10.45 -13.79 -2.48
N ASP A 257 9.56 -13.52 -3.44
CA ASP A 257 9.93 -12.98 -4.74
C ASP A 257 9.76 -11.46 -4.76
N LEU A 258 10.89 -10.74 -4.71
CA LEU A 258 10.95 -9.29 -4.80
C LEU A 258 11.53 -8.80 -6.13
N GLY A 259 11.67 -9.68 -7.14
CA GLY A 259 12.34 -9.36 -8.42
C GLY A 259 11.64 -8.29 -9.27
N TRP A 260 10.39 -7.96 -8.94
CA TRP A 260 9.61 -6.88 -9.54
C TRP A 260 9.91 -5.50 -8.95
N ILE A 261 10.66 -5.43 -7.84
CA ILE A 261 11.09 -4.19 -7.18
C ILE A 261 12.51 -3.86 -7.61
N THR A 262 12.77 -2.62 -8.02
CA THR A 262 14.12 -2.12 -8.32
C THR A 262 14.52 -1.07 -7.30
N ILE A 263 15.72 -1.19 -6.73
CA ILE A 263 16.31 -0.16 -5.84
C ILE A 263 17.23 0.71 -6.69
N THR A 264 17.01 2.02 -6.66
CA THR A 264 17.77 3.06 -7.38
C THR A 264 18.08 4.21 -6.41
N GLY A 265 19.06 5.06 -6.70
CA GLY A 265 19.35 6.22 -5.87
C GLY A 265 19.61 7.49 -6.68
N VAL A 266 19.45 8.63 -6.01
CA VAL A 266 19.73 9.96 -6.58
C VAL A 266 21.24 10.20 -6.65
N ASP A 267 21.98 9.77 -5.62
CA ASP A 267 23.44 9.91 -5.59
C ASP A 267 24.09 8.84 -6.46
N ALA A 268 25.29 9.12 -6.98
CA ALA A 268 26.03 8.17 -7.80
C ALA A 268 26.38 6.87 -7.04
N GLU A 269 26.59 6.96 -5.73
CA GLU A 269 26.85 5.82 -4.85
C GLU A 269 26.16 6.00 -3.49
N THR A 270 25.65 4.91 -2.93
CA THR A 270 25.08 4.86 -1.58
C THR A 270 26.04 4.19 -0.60
N THR A 271 26.37 4.87 0.49
CA THR A 271 27.25 4.30 1.52
C THR A 271 26.52 3.28 2.40
N ILE A 272 27.14 2.12 2.63
CA ILE A 272 26.70 1.09 3.58
C ILE A 272 27.50 1.21 4.87
N THR A 273 26.82 1.35 6.00
CA THR A 273 27.45 1.31 7.33
C THR A 273 27.75 -0.14 7.73
N HIS A 274 28.98 -0.58 7.51
CA HIS A 274 29.37 -1.98 7.71
C HIS A 274 29.17 -2.51 9.14
N THR A 275 29.18 -1.64 10.16
CA THR A 275 28.93 -2.02 11.56
C THR A 275 27.45 -2.34 11.84
N ALA A 276 26.53 -1.94 10.96
CA ALA A 276 25.11 -2.31 11.06
C ALA A 276 24.82 -3.73 10.55
N LEU A 277 25.78 -4.38 9.87
CA LEU A 277 25.63 -5.74 9.34
C LEU A 277 25.93 -6.76 10.45
N THR A 278 24.94 -6.99 11.31
CA THR A 278 25.06 -7.79 12.56
C THR A 278 24.18 -9.03 12.60
N THR A 279 23.18 -9.13 11.72
CA THR A 279 22.26 -10.25 11.66
C THR A 279 22.86 -11.39 10.84
N ASP A 280 23.06 -12.53 11.48
CA ASP A 280 23.48 -13.75 10.81
C ASP A 280 22.38 -14.25 9.87
N PHE A 281 22.73 -14.34 8.60
CA PHE A 281 21.78 -14.67 7.55
C PHE A 281 21.65 -16.18 7.29
N SER A 282 22.72 -16.95 7.49
CA SER A 282 22.86 -18.29 6.89
C SER A 282 23.07 -19.45 7.87
N SER A 283 23.39 -19.21 9.14
CA SER A 283 23.73 -20.33 10.05
C SER A 283 22.57 -21.29 10.27
N ALA A 284 21.37 -20.76 10.52
CA ALA A 284 20.18 -21.54 10.81
C ALA A 284 19.80 -22.51 9.67
N ASP A 285 20.02 -22.08 8.42
CA ASP A 285 19.60 -22.83 7.23
C ASP A 285 20.74 -23.65 6.60
N TYR A 286 21.99 -23.20 6.75
CA TYR A 286 23.11 -23.74 5.98
C TYR A 286 24.36 -24.07 6.81
N GLY A 287 24.38 -23.75 8.11
CA GLY A 287 25.45 -24.13 9.03
C GLY A 287 26.75 -23.33 8.90
N PHE A 288 26.69 -22.10 8.41
CA PHE A 288 27.82 -21.16 8.39
C PHE A 288 27.32 -19.73 8.60
N GLU A 289 28.15 -18.87 9.18
CA GLU A 289 27.79 -17.47 9.46
C GLU A 289 28.08 -16.56 8.26
N ALA A 290 27.11 -15.70 7.92
CA ALA A 290 27.30 -14.65 6.92
C ALA A 290 26.44 -13.43 7.22
N TYR A 291 26.97 -12.25 6.90
CA TYR A 291 26.37 -10.95 7.21
C TYR A 291 26.30 -10.08 5.94
N PRO A 292 25.58 -10.51 4.89
CA PRO A 292 25.50 -9.76 3.65
C PRO A 292 24.72 -8.45 3.83
N ALA A 293 25.08 -7.40 3.09
CA ALA A 293 24.25 -6.21 2.96
C ALA A 293 22.94 -6.52 2.23
N PHE A 294 23.02 -7.34 1.17
CA PHE A 294 21.88 -7.92 0.46
C PHE A 294 22.00 -9.44 0.44
N GLY A 295 21.10 -10.13 1.15
CA GLY A 295 21.11 -11.59 1.29
C GLY A 295 19.80 -12.21 0.82
N VAL A 296 19.87 -13.29 0.03
CA VAL A 296 18.69 -14.09 -0.34
C VAL A 296 18.88 -15.58 -0.18
N SER A 297 17.86 -16.23 0.37
CA SER A 297 17.84 -17.67 0.62
C SER A 297 16.47 -18.30 0.40
N ARG A 298 16.40 -19.64 0.55
CA ARG A 298 15.16 -20.44 0.48
C ARG A 298 14.36 -20.21 -0.81
N SER A 299 15.02 -20.18 -1.95
CA SER A 299 14.39 -19.94 -3.27
C SER A 299 13.75 -18.56 -3.42
N GLY A 300 14.17 -17.57 -2.62
CA GLY A 300 13.72 -16.18 -2.78
C GLY A 300 14.40 -15.45 -3.94
N VAL A 301 13.89 -14.26 -4.23
CA VAL A 301 14.43 -13.31 -5.22
C VAL A 301 14.66 -11.97 -4.53
N LEU A 302 15.89 -11.44 -4.59
CA LEU A 302 16.14 -10.07 -4.13
C LEU A 302 15.45 -9.04 -5.03
N PRO A 303 15.19 -7.83 -4.52
CA PRO A 303 14.99 -6.67 -5.37
C PRO A 303 16.15 -6.53 -6.37
N ARG A 304 15.87 -6.01 -7.55
CA ARG A 304 16.89 -5.70 -8.56
C ARG A 304 17.78 -4.58 -8.02
N ILE A 305 19.08 -4.81 -8.02
CA ILE A 305 20.07 -3.84 -7.50
C ILE A 305 20.43 -2.87 -8.63
N GLY A 306 19.74 -1.74 -8.66
CA GLY A 306 19.91 -0.66 -9.64
C GLY A 306 20.57 0.59 -9.08
N GLN A 307 21.27 0.46 -7.95
CA GLN A 307 22.08 1.51 -7.34
C GLN A 307 23.47 0.97 -7.05
N MET A 308 24.49 1.81 -7.21
CA MET A 308 25.84 1.47 -6.77
C MET A 308 25.96 1.68 -5.27
N PHE A 309 26.44 0.68 -4.55
CA PHE A 309 26.70 0.76 -3.12
C PHE A 309 28.19 0.63 -2.82
N ARG A 310 28.62 1.21 -1.70
CA ARG A 310 30.00 1.10 -1.21
C ARG A 310 30.02 0.96 0.31
N PHE A 311 30.82 0.04 0.83
CA PHE A 311 31.01 -0.05 2.28
C PHE A 311 31.75 1.17 2.82
N SER A 312 31.33 1.67 3.99
CA SER A 312 31.98 2.81 4.66
C SER A 312 33.44 2.56 5.05
N THR A 313 33.86 1.29 5.05
CA THR A 313 35.25 0.90 5.26
C THR A 313 35.52 -0.36 4.45
N ALA A 314 36.57 -0.31 3.62
CA ALA A 314 36.93 -1.42 2.75
C ALA A 314 37.49 -2.62 3.54
N GLY A 315 37.08 -3.83 3.11
CA GLY A 315 37.67 -5.10 3.55
C GLY A 315 37.69 -5.35 5.06
N VAL A 316 36.62 -4.90 5.73
CA VAL A 316 36.37 -5.09 7.18
C VAL A 316 36.24 -6.57 7.61
N GLY A 317 36.21 -7.51 6.66
CA GLY A 317 36.14 -8.95 6.95
C GLY A 317 34.82 -9.36 7.65
N GLY A 318 34.92 -10.42 8.46
CA GLY A 318 33.82 -10.88 9.30
C GLY A 318 32.60 -11.41 8.53
N ASN A 319 32.84 -12.08 7.38
CA ASN A 319 31.80 -12.60 6.48
C ASN A 319 30.75 -11.56 6.06
N LYS A 320 31.15 -10.29 5.98
CA LYS A 320 30.30 -9.21 5.49
C LYS A 320 30.40 -9.15 3.98
N HIS A 321 29.43 -9.74 3.31
CA HIS A 321 29.36 -9.74 1.84
C HIS A 321 28.56 -8.53 1.34
N GLY A 322 28.79 -8.12 0.10
CA GLY A 322 27.95 -7.12 -0.55
C GLY A 322 26.60 -7.73 -0.89
N ILE A 323 26.60 -8.57 -1.92
CA ILE A 323 25.43 -9.31 -2.42
C ILE A 323 25.70 -10.80 -2.27
N MET A 324 24.76 -11.52 -1.65
CA MET A 324 24.86 -12.95 -1.41
C MET A 324 23.56 -13.66 -1.75
N ALA A 325 23.64 -14.65 -2.63
CA ALA A 325 22.55 -15.59 -2.88
C ALA A 325 22.96 -16.99 -2.41
N VAL A 326 22.13 -17.63 -1.58
CA VAL A 326 22.43 -18.95 -1.02
C VAL A 326 21.26 -19.94 -1.12
N GLY A 327 21.58 -21.17 -1.52
CA GLY A 327 20.61 -22.25 -1.68
C GLY A 327 20.00 -22.28 -3.07
N ALA A 328 19.58 -23.47 -3.49
CA ALA A 328 19.00 -23.69 -4.81
C ALA A 328 17.76 -22.81 -5.01
N GLY A 329 17.63 -22.24 -6.21
CA GLY A 329 16.52 -21.36 -6.58
C GLY A 329 16.66 -19.90 -6.13
N SER A 330 17.52 -19.61 -5.14
CA SER A 330 17.76 -18.24 -4.69
C SER A 330 18.47 -17.43 -5.77
N ASN A 331 17.92 -16.26 -6.09
CA ASN A 331 18.42 -15.47 -7.22
C ASN A 331 18.35 -13.94 -7.00
N THR A 332 19.13 -13.22 -7.82
CA THR A 332 19.15 -11.75 -7.86
C THR A 332 19.69 -11.25 -9.19
N ASP A 333 19.28 -10.04 -9.56
CA ASP A 333 19.71 -9.31 -10.75
C ASP A 333 20.37 -7.99 -10.31
N VAL A 334 21.62 -7.79 -10.71
CA VAL A 334 22.39 -6.55 -10.51
C VAL A 334 22.48 -5.85 -11.85
N LEU A 335 22.00 -4.61 -11.90
CA LEU A 335 21.99 -3.85 -13.15
C LEU A 335 23.41 -3.38 -13.52
N SER A 336 23.64 -3.18 -14.81
CA SER A 336 24.92 -2.69 -15.34
C SER A 336 25.41 -1.44 -14.63
N GLY A 337 26.69 -1.42 -14.23
CA GLY A 337 27.32 -0.32 -13.50
C GLY A 337 26.91 -0.20 -12.02
N CYS A 338 26.05 -1.09 -11.52
CA CYS A 338 25.65 -1.15 -10.12
C CYS A 338 26.38 -2.28 -9.39
N GLY A 339 26.22 -2.40 -8.07
CA GLY A 339 26.86 -3.45 -7.29
C GLY A 339 27.18 -3.01 -5.88
N VAL A 340 28.16 -3.68 -5.28
CA VAL A 340 28.64 -3.35 -3.93
C VAL A 340 30.16 -3.39 -3.92
N ALA A 341 30.78 -2.21 -3.97
CA ALA A 341 32.22 -2.05 -3.80
C ALA A 341 32.63 -2.11 -2.33
N ASP A 342 33.92 -2.40 -2.11
CA ASP A 342 34.59 -2.36 -0.81
C ASP A 342 34.03 -3.34 0.23
N ALA A 343 33.22 -4.32 -0.19
CA ALA A 343 32.59 -5.26 0.73
C ALA A 343 33.62 -6.01 1.60
N GLY A 344 33.23 -6.33 2.82
CA GLY A 344 34.13 -6.87 3.84
C GLY A 344 34.84 -8.16 3.44
N THR A 345 34.13 -9.08 2.77
CA THR A 345 34.65 -10.40 2.42
C THR A 345 34.51 -10.74 0.95
N HIS A 346 33.28 -10.70 0.40
CA HIS A 346 33.01 -10.91 -1.02
C HIS A 346 32.08 -9.80 -1.51
N GLY A 347 32.32 -9.27 -2.71
CA GLY A 347 31.42 -8.28 -3.31
C GLY A 347 30.12 -8.95 -3.76
N ILE A 348 30.25 -10.01 -4.56
CA ILE A 348 29.15 -10.81 -5.11
C ILE A 348 29.44 -12.30 -4.84
N TYR A 349 28.53 -12.97 -4.14
CA TYR A 349 28.73 -14.33 -3.66
C TYR A 349 27.52 -15.23 -3.92
N ALA A 350 27.69 -16.22 -4.79
CA ALA A 350 26.71 -17.28 -5.04
C ALA A 350 27.16 -18.59 -4.38
N TYR A 351 26.31 -19.16 -3.52
CA TYR A 351 26.61 -20.36 -2.73
C TYR A 351 25.49 -21.41 -2.81
N ARG A 352 25.85 -22.70 -3.00
CA ARG A 352 24.93 -23.87 -2.96
C ARG A 352 23.79 -23.81 -3.99
N GLY A 353 24.13 -23.72 -5.27
CA GLY A 353 23.16 -23.82 -6.36
C GLY A 353 22.33 -22.57 -6.60
N SER A 354 22.71 -21.45 -6.00
CA SER A 354 22.11 -20.13 -6.28
C SER A 354 22.63 -19.52 -7.59
N THR A 355 21.89 -18.56 -8.11
CA THR A 355 22.20 -17.88 -9.38
C THR A 355 22.23 -16.35 -9.19
N ILE A 356 23.25 -15.69 -9.75
CA ILE A 356 23.33 -14.22 -9.72
C ILE A 356 23.60 -13.71 -11.14
N ASN A 357 22.79 -12.75 -11.62
CA ASN A 357 23.14 -11.94 -12.77
C ASN A 357 23.87 -10.68 -12.29
N ALA A 358 25.08 -10.45 -12.80
CA ALA A 358 25.98 -9.36 -12.41
C ALA A 358 26.75 -8.82 -13.62
N GLU A 359 26.06 -8.73 -14.76
CA GLU A 359 26.61 -8.15 -15.98
C GLU A 359 27.01 -6.69 -15.76
N ALA A 360 28.26 -6.36 -16.07
CA ALA A 360 28.90 -5.07 -15.86
C ALA A 360 28.78 -4.53 -14.42
N ALA A 361 28.59 -5.41 -13.44
CA ALA A 361 28.48 -5.02 -12.04
C ALA A 361 29.85 -4.61 -11.46
N ASP A 362 29.85 -3.69 -10.51
CA ASP A 362 31.05 -3.29 -9.77
C ASP A 362 31.11 -3.98 -8.40
N ALA A 363 32.10 -4.85 -8.25
CA ALA A 363 32.46 -5.54 -7.01
C ALA A 363 33.90 -5.21 -6.57
N SER A 364 34.47 -4.11 -7.08
CA SER A 364 35.82 -3.64 -6.80
C SER A 364 36.04 -3.37 -5.32
N GLY A 365 37.30 -3.36 -4.89
CA GLY A 365 37.67 -3.11 -3.49
C GLY A 365 37.26 -4.19 -2.47
N ALA A 366 36.43 -5.18 -2.82
CA ALA A 366 36.00 -6.19 -1.84
C ALA A 366 37.16 -7.08 -1.38
N GLY A 367 37.13 -7.48 -0.10
CA GLY A 367 38.08 -8.41 0.51
C GLY A 367 39.48 -7.85 0.80
N THR A 368 39.73 -6.55 0.57
CA THR A 368 41.03 -5.93 0.86
C THR A 368 41.11 -5.42 2.30
N SER A 369 41.60 -6.24 3.23
CA SER A 369 41.90 -5.76 4.58
C SER A 369 43.13 -4.83 4.59
N MET A 370 42.97 -3.56 4.20
CA MET A 370 44.01 -2.54 4.40
C MET A 370 44.43 -2.40 5.87
N LEU A 371 43.53 -2.74 6.81
CA LEU A 371 43.77 -2.62 8.25
C LEU A 371 44.83 -3.60 8.79
N LYS A 372 44.99 -4.78 8.19
CA LYS A 372 46.05 -5.73 8.62
C LYS A 372 47.43 -5.33 8.12
N LEU A 373 47.52 -4.74 6.93
CA LEU A 373 48.79 -4.25 6.40
C LEU A 373 49.27 -3.01 7.19
N LEU A 374 48.33 -2.15 7.60
CA LEU A 374 48.62 -0.94 8.37
C LEU A 374 48.95 -1.23 9.84
N MET A 375 48.18 -2.09 10.53
CA MET A 375 48.51 -2.50 11.92
C MET A 375 49.88 -3.19 11.99
N LEU A 376 50.24 -4.02 11.00
CA LEU A 376 51.52 -4.71 11.00
C LEU A 376 52.69 -3.78 10.63
N ALA A 377 52.49 -2.83 9.72
CA ALA A 377 53.48 -1.77 9.45
C ALA A 377 53.73 -0.88 10.68
N GLU A 378 52.69 -0.58 11.46
CA GLU A 378 52.80 0.14 12.74
C GLU A 378 53.51 -0.69 13.81
N LEU A 379 53.19 -1.98 13.95
CA LEU A 379 53.88 -2.91 14.86
C LEU A 379 55.37 -3.08 14.53
N ILE A 380 55.73 -3.07 13.23
CA ILE A 380 57.13 -3.05 12.76
C ILE A 380 57.79 -1.70 13.09
N ARG A 381 57.11 -0.58 12.84
CA ARG A 381 57.60 0.78 13.20
C ARG A 381 57.81 0.96 14.70
N MET A 382 57.00 0.31 15.52
CA MET A 382 57.07 0.35 16.98
C MET A 382 58.07 -0.66 17.58
N GLY A 383 58.79 -1.44 16.78
CA GLY A 383 59.87 -2.33 17.24
C GLY A 383 59.41 -3.57 18.02
N TYR A 384 58.13 -3.93 17.97
CA TYR A 384 57.55 -5.06 18.69
C TYR A 384 57.77 -6.42 18.03
N MET A 385 58.42 -6.47 16.85
CA MET A 385 58.84 -7.72 16.22
C MET A 385 60.37 -7.79 16.13
N PRO A 386 60.99 -8.91 16.52
CA PRO A 386 62.44 -9.03 16.50
C PRO A 386 62.93 -9.00 15.05
N THR A 387 63.93 -8.18 14.78
CA THR A 387 64.58 -7.83 13.50
C THR A 387 65.24 -8.99 12.74
N VAL A 388 64.86 -10.24 13.03
CA VAL A 388 65.54 -11.46 12.56
C VAL A 388 64.92 -12.08 11.31
N VAL A 389 63.82 -11.53 10.80
CA VAL A 389 63.23 -12.00 9.54
C VAL A 389 63.71 -11.09 8.41
N PRO A 390 64.50 -11.58 7.43
CA PRO A 390 64.90 -10.80 6.26
C PRO A 390 63.66 -10.19 5.59
N GLN A 391 63.71 -8.94 5.14
CA GLN A 391 62.56 -8.26 4.52
C GLN A 391 61.90 -9.09 3.40
N SER A 392 62.67 -9.90 2.67
CA SER A 392 62.19 -10.83 1.64
C SER A 392 61.38 -12.00 2.22
N MET A 393 61.77 -12.53 3.37
CA MET A 393 61.08 -13.63 4.07
C MET A 393 59.84 -13.11 4.82
N LEU A 394 59.88 -11.86 5.32
CA LEU A 394 58.72 -11.19 5.89
C LEU A 394 57.67 -10.91 4.81
N LYS A 395 58.10 -10.45 3.62
CA LYS A 395 57.21 -10.28 2.46
C LYS A 395 56.60 -11.60 2.01
N LEU A 396 57.33 -12.71 2.10
CA LEU A 396 56.85 -14.05 1.76
C LEU A 396 55.89 -14.63 2.82
N LEU A 397 56.14 -14.40 4.11
CA LEU A 397 55.25 -14.80 5.22
C LEU A 397 53.97 -13.95 5.22
N MET A 398 54.08 -12.65 4.93
CA MET A 398 52.96 -11.74 4.70
C MET A 398 52.14 -12.14 3.48
N LEU A 399 52.80 -12.50 2.37
CA LEU A 399 52.11 -13.05 1.19
C LEU A 399 51.40 -14.37 1.56
N ALA A 400 52.03 -15.24 2.34
CA ALA A 400 51.47 -16.53 2.73
C ALA A 400 50.25 -16.38 3.66
N GLU A 401 50.23 -15.41 4.57
CA GLU A 401 49.03 -15.13 5.40
C GLU A 401 47.95 -14.35 4.64
N LEU A 402 48.30 -13.42 3.73
CA LEU A 402 47.33 -12.76 2.83
C LEU A 402 46.66 -13.77 1.90
N VAL A 403 47.44 -14.67 1.30
CA VAL A 403 46.97 -15.74 0.40
C VAL A 403 46.08 -16.73 1.17
N ARG A 404 46.34 -16.95 2.47
CA ARG A 404 45.50 -17.81 3.33
C ARG A 404 44.14 -17.23 3.69
N MET A 405 43.92 -15.92 3.53
CA MET A 405 42.61 -15.32 3.84
C MET A 405 41.58 -15.45 2.71
N GLY A 406 41.98 -15.93 1.52
CA GLY A 406 41.04 -16.49 0.53
C GLY A 406 39.87 -15.59 0.12
N TYR A 407 40.00 -14.27 0.20
CA TYR A 407 38.90 -13.36 -0.11
C TYR A 407 38.85 -13.06 -1.60
N MET A 408 37.66 -13.24 -2.15
CA MET A 408 37.34 -13.09 -3.57
C MET A 408 36.34 -11.96 -3.75
N ARG A 409 36.13 -11.48 -4.97
CA ARG A 409 35.11 -10.46 -5.20
C ARG A 409 33.87 -11.04 -5.79
N ILE A 410 34.05 -11.78 -6.88
CA ILE A 410 32.99 -12.54 -7.52
C ILE A 410 33.30 -14.01 -7.28
N TYR A 411 32.45 -14.66 -6.47
CA TYR A 411 32.66 -16.04 -6.06
C TYR A 411 31.42 -16.90 -6.26
N ALA A 412 31.55 -17.95 -7.07
CA ALA A 412 30.54 -19.00 -7.21
C ALA A 412 31.03 -20.30 -6.57
N TYR A 413 30.24 -20.88 -5.67
CA TYR A 413 30.61 -22.06 -4.90
C TYR A 413 29.49 -23.10 -4.78
N ARG A 414 29.86 -24.39 -4.88
CA ARG A 414 28.97 -25.57 -4.77
C ARG A 414 27.80 -25.53 -5.76
N GLY A 415 28.11 -25.63 -7.04
CA GLY A 415 27.13 -25.73 -8.13
C GLY A 415 26.38 -24.43 -8.42
N SER A 416 26.90 -23.29 -7.96
CA SER A 416 26.29 -21.97 -8.20
C SER A 416 26.70 -21.40 -9.57
N THR A 417 25.92 -20.45 -10.06
CA THR A 417 26.18 -19.77 -11.35
C THR A 417 26.22 -18.27 -11.16
N ILE A 418 27.21 -17.60 -11.74
CA ILE A 418 27.24 -16.12 -11.83
C ILE A 418 27.46 -15.71 -13.28
N ASN A 419 26.62 -14.81 -13.79
CA ASN A 419 26.94 -14.06 -15.01
C ASN A 419 27.68 -12.78 -14.62
N ALA A 420 28.99 -12.71 -14.86
CA ALA A 420 29.87 -11.60 -14.51
C ALA A 420 30.54 -10.99 -15.76
N GLU A 421 29.85 -11.06 -16.91
CA GLU A 421 30.33 -10.43 -18.13
C GLU A 421 30.57 -8.93 -17.91
N ALA A 422 31.73 -8.42 -18.34
CA ALA A 422 32.19 -7.04 -18.17
C ALA A 422 32.24 -6.51 -16.73
N ALA A 423 32.09 -7.38 -15.72
CA ALA A 423 32.10 -6.97 -14.31
C ALA A 423 33.47 -6.49 -13.85
N ASP A 424 33.49 -5.52 -12.93
CA ASP A 424 34.73 -5.06 -12.27
C ASP A 424 34.97 -5.82 -10.96
N ALA A 425 36.02 -6.64 -10.97
CA ALA A 425 36.57 -7.34 -9.81
C ALA A 425 38.04 -6.94 -9.56
N SER A 426 38.43 -5.66 -9.78
CA SER A 426 39.81 -5.12 -9.78
C SER A 426 40.35 -4.59 -8.44
N GLY A 427 41.59 -5.00 -8.07
CA GLY A 427 42.26 -4.78 -6.76
C GLY A 427 42.21 -5.90 -5.68
N ALA A 428 42.03 -7.19 -6.05
CA ALA A 428 41.57 -8.22 -5.10
C ALA A 428 42.70 -8.68 -4.20
N GLY A 429 42.37 -9.16 -2.99
CA GLY A 429 43.38 -9.69 -2.06
C GLY A 429 44.12 -10.91 -2.62
N THR A 430 43.37 -11.91 -3.10
CA THR A 430 43.94 -13.12 -3.72
C THR A 430 43.49 -13.26 -5.17
N TYR A 431 42.18 -13.45 -5.40
CA TYR A 431 41.60 -13.64 -6.73
C TYR A 431 40.40 -12.71 -6.91
N GLY A 432 40.30 -12.02 -8.05
CA GLY A 432 39.12 -11.23 -8.38
C GLY A 432 37.90 -12.10 -8.61
N ILE A 433 38.07 -13.18 -9.38
CA ILE A 433 36.99 -14.08 -9.80
C ILE A 433 37.40 -15.53 -9.53
N LEU A 434 36.53 -16.29 -8.83
CA LEU A 434 36.70 -17.72 -8.58
C LEU A 434 35.38 -18.46 -8.79
N ALA A 435 35.40 -19.52 -9.60
CA ALA A 435 34.38 -20.56 -9.60
C ALA A 435 34.94 -21.81 -8.93
N SER A 436 34.23 -22.46 -7.99
CA SER A 436 34.70 -23.74 -7.45
C SER A 436 33.58 -24.71 -7.07
N HIS A 437 33.94 -25.98 -6.90
CA HIS A 437 33.02 -27.07 -6.52
C HIS A 437 31.84 -27.20 -7.50
N GLY A 438 32.14 -27.36 -8.79
CA GLY A 438 31.13 -27.54 -9.84
C GLY A 438 30.35 -26.29 -10.24
N SER A 439 30.83 -25.10 -9.84
CA SER A 439 30.20 -23.82 -10.17
C SER A 439 30.66 -23.28 -11.52
N THR A 440 29.89 -22.37 -12.10
CA THR A 440 30.19 -21.71 -13.38
C THR A 440 30.16 -20.18 -13.22
N ILE A 441 31.10 -19.50 -13.88
CA ILE A 441 31.09 -18.04 -14.00
C ILE A 441 31.32 -17.67 -15.46
N ASN A 442 30.43 -16.87 -16.04
CA ASN A 442 30.72 -16.15 -17.28
C ASN A 442 31.52 -14.89 -16.93
N ALA A 443 32.79 -14.81 -17.35
CA ALA A 443 33.68 -13.70 -17.03
C ALA A 443 34.25 -13.02 -18.30
N ILE A 444 33.49 -13.07 -19.41
CA ILE A 444 33.87 -12.38 -20.65
C ILE A 444 34.08 -10.89 -20.35
N ALA A 445 35.19 -10.31 -20.81
CA ALA A 445 35.53 -8.90 -20.62
C ALA A 445 35.58 -8.39 -19.17
N ALA A 446 35.53 -9.26 -18.16
CA ALA A 446 35.60 -8.85 -16.76
C ALA A 446 37.00 -8.35 -16.38
N ALA A 447 37.07 -7.32 -15.53
CA ALA A 447 38.33 -6.83 -14.98
C ALA A 447 38.66 -7.54 -13.67
N GLY A 448 39.92 -7.97 -13.47
CA GLY A 448 40.35 -8.63 -12.24
C GLY A 448 41.28 -9.83 -12.48
N THR A 449 41.71 -10.47 -11.40
CA THR A 449 42.53 -11.69 -11.47
C THR A 449 41.65 -12.94 -11.44
N LEU A 450 42.02 -13.95 -12.23
CA LEU A 450 41.37 -15.26 -12.21
C LEU A 450 42.18 -16.25 -11.36
N SER A 451 41.50 -17.12 -10.62
CA SER A 451 42.15 -18.21 -9.88
C SER A 451 42.51 -19.43 -10.73
N GLN A 452 41.89 -19.58 -11.91
CA GLN A 452 42.11 -20.71 -12.79
C GLN A 452 43.04 -20.33 -13.94
N THR A 453 43.88 -21.28 -14.33
CA THR A 453 44.50 -21.29 -15.66
C THR A 453 43.39 -21.41 -16.71
N LYS A 454 43.52 -20.72 -17.84
CA LYS A 454 42.52 -20.80 -18.93
C LYS A 454 42.30 -22.27 -19.32
N ASN A 455 41.03 -22.69 -19.43
CA ASN A 455 40.68 -24.02 -19.92
C ASN A 455 41.31 -24.26 -21.31
N THR A 456 41.77 -25.49 -21.55
CA THR A 456 42.31 -25.86 -22.86
C THR A 456 41.16 -26.25 -23.78
N VAL A 457 40.94 -25.45 -24.83
CA VAL A 457 40.03 -25.81 -25.92
C VAL A 457 40.76 -26.80 -26.83
N THR A 458 40.23 -28.01 -26.96
CA THR A 458 40.75 -29.05 -27.86
C THR A 458 39.77 -29.30 -28.99
N SER A 459 40.22 -29.99 -30.04
CA SER A 459 39.34 -30.45 -31.13
C SER A 459 38.28 -31.47 -30.69
N GLY A 460 38.43 -32.07 -29.49
CA GLY A 460 37.46 -33.00 -28.89
C GLY A 460 36.52 -32.36 -27.86
N GLY A 461 36.61 -31.04 -27.63
CA GLY A 461 35.82 -30.31 -26.63
C GLY A 461 36.67 -29.47 -25.67
N ILE A 462 36.02 -28.93 -24.63
CA ILE A 462 36.66 -28.13 -23.57
C ILE A 462 37.06 -29.07 -22.44
N ILE A 463 38.35 -29.11 -22.09
CA ILE A 463 38.81 -29.81 -20.90
C ILE A 463 38.85 -28.79 -19.76
N PHE A 464 37.95 -28.97 -18.78
CA PHE A 464 38.04 -28.29 -17.49
C PHE A 464 39.17 -28.94 -16.69
N GLN A 465 40.11 -28.14 -16.20
CA GLN A 465 41.16 -28.60 -15.27
C GLN A 465 40.69 -28.52 -13.83
#